data_AF-A0A1I3GNY4-F1
#
_entry.id   AF-A0A1I3GNY4-F1
#
_cell.length_a   1.000
_cell.length_b   1.000
_cell.length_c   1.000
_cell.angle_alpha   90.00
_cell.angle_beta   90.00
_cell.angle_gamma   90.00
#
_symmetry.space_group_name_H-M   'P 1'
#
loop_
_entity.id
_entity.type
_entity.pdbx_description
1 polymer ?
#
loop_
_entity_poly.entity_id
_entity_poly.type
_entity_poly.pdbx_seq_one_letter_code
_entity_poly.pdbx_strand_id
1 'polypeptide(L)'
;MSAARPLPETGSIYLDARGQDRALRISWHQEAAVVVLSLWRDNLCTGSFRLAVDEVPDLIDLLRAGLDKSFASIYRPDPHDTLDDTAVRPRVS
;
A
#
# COMPACT_ATOMS: atom_id res chain seq x y z
N MET A 1 -31.95 20.42 -9.73
CA MET A 1 -30.89 20.79 -8.77
C MET A 1 -30.18 19.51 -8.38
N SER A 2 -28.92 19.33 -8.80
CA SER A 2 -28.13 18.16 -8.42
C SER A 2 -27.70 18.34 -6.97
N ALA A 3 -28.20 17.51 -6.05
CA ALA A 3 -27.79 17.56 -4.66
C ALA A 3 -26.31 17.17 -4.58
N ALA A 4 -25.45 18.15 -4.31
CA ALA A 4 -24.06 17.88 -3.97
C ALA A 4 -24.07 16.99 -2.72
N ARG A 5 -23.67 15.72 -2.87
CA ARG A 5 -23.51 14.81 -1.74
C ARG A 5 -22.41 15.37 -0.82
N PRO A 6 -22.58 15.31 0.50
CA PRO A 6 -21.57 15.75 1.45
C PRO A 6 -20.24 15.03 1.18
N LEU A 7 -19.13 15.75 1.29
CA LEU A 7 -17.80 15.15 1.15
C LEU A 7 -17.66 14.05 2.21
N PRO A 8 -17.20 12.85 1.84
CA PRO A 8 -17.00 11.77 2.79
C PRO A 8 -16.01 12.19 3.88
N GLU A 9 -16.40 11.98 5.14
CA GLU A 9 -15.78 12.58 6.34
C GLU A 9 -14.39 12.03 6.67
N THR A 10 -13.81 11.17 5.82
CA THR A 10 -12.50 10.56 6.05
C THR A 10 -11.78 10.30 4.72
N GLY A 11 -11.74 11.28 3.83
CA GLY A 11 -10.99 11.14 2.59
C GLY A 11 -9.49 11.34 2.80
N SER A 12 -8.69 10.28 2.77
CA SER A 12 -7.22 10.39 2.77
C SER A 12 -6.71 10.55 1.33
N ILE A 13 -5.81 11.52 1.12
CA ILE A 13 -5.16 11.76 -0.17
C ILE A 13 -3.72 11.24 -0.09
N TYR A 14 -3.36 10.33 -0.98
CA TYR A 14 -1.99 9.86 -1.17
C TYR A 14 -1.39 10.53 -2.40
N LEU A 15 -0.39 11.38 -2.19
CA LEU A 15 0.26 12.15 -3.25
C LEU A 15 1.38 11.33 -3.90
N ASP A 16 1.47 11.38 -5.22
CA ASP A 16 2.57 10.74 -5.95
C ASP A 16 3.86 11.57 -5.84
N ALA A 17 4.86 11.02 -5.16
CA ALA A 17 6.17 11.65 -4.98
C ALA A 17 6.96 11.85 -6.29
N ARG A 18 6.56 11.22 -7.40
CA ARG A 18 7.21 11.37 -8.71
C ARG A 18 6.84 12.66 -9.45
N GLY A 19 6.05 13.54 -8.83
CA GLY A 19 5.93 14.95 -9.23
C GLY A 19 5.24 15.18 -10.57
N GLN A 20 4.02 14.66 -10.76
CA GLN A 20 3.23 14.84 -11.99
C GLN A 20 1.76 15.20 -11.69
N ASP A 21 1.51 15.88 -10.56
CA ASP A 21 0.15 16.20 -10.09
C ASP A 21 -0.81 15.00 -10.05
N ARG A 22 -0.25 13.81 -9.81
CA ARG A 22 -1.03 12.59 -9.62
C ARG A 22 -1.32 12.40 -8.14
N ALA A 23 -2.59 12.15 -7.84
CA ALA A 23 -3.04 11.88 -6.49
C ALA A 23 -3.98 10.68 -6.49
N LEU A 24 -3.78 9.76 -5.55
CA LEU A 24 -4.75 8.73 -5.23
C LEU A 24 -5.61 9.23 -4.07
N ARG A 25 -6.88 9.50 -4.35
CA ARG A 25 -7.84 9.91 -3.32
C ARG A 25 -8.67 8.71 -2.91
N ILE A 26 -8.65 8.41 -1.61
CA ILE A 26 -9.46 7.39 -0.98
C ILE A 26 -10.67 8.09 -0.35
N SER A 27 -11.85 7.53 -0.48
CA SER A 27 -13.10 8.10 0.02
C SER A 27 -14.00 7.00 0.56
N TRP A 28 -14.45 7.18 1.81
CA TRP A 28 -15.25 6.18 2.53
C TRP A 28 -16.72 6.57 2.51
N HIS A 29 -17.57 5.65 2.08
CA HIS A 29 -19.02 5.82 2.11
C HIS A 29 -19.61 4.79 3.06
N GLN A 30 -19.63 5.13 4.35
CA GLN A 30 -20.11 4.24 5.42
C GLN A 30 -21.55 3.78 5.19
N GLU A 31 -22.43 4.69 4.74
CA GLU A 31 -23.83 4.36 4.42
C GLU A 31 -23.99 3.29 3.33
N ALA A 32 -23.02 3.20 2.41
CA ALA A 32 -23.02 2.26 1.30
C ALA A 32 -22.05 1.09 1.50
N ALA A 33 -21.39 1.00 2.67
CA ALA A 33 -20.34 0.04 2.97
C ALA A 33 -19.28 -0.10 1.84
N VAL A 34 -18.91 1.03 1.23
CA VAL A 34 -17.99 1.07 0.08
C VAL A 34 -16.85 2.04 0.30
N VAL A 35 -15.68 1.68 -0.21
CA VAL A 35 -14.49 2.52 -0.31
C VAL A 35 -14.22 2.79 -1.80
N VAL A 36 -14.00 4.05 -2.14
CA VAL A 36 -13.69 4.48 -3.50
C VAL A 36 -12.25 4.96 -3.55
N LEU A 37 -11.45 4.33 -4.38
CA LEU A 37 -10.09 4.74 -4.70
C LEU A 37 -10.13 5.41 -6.08
N SER A 38 -9.75 6.69 -6.15
CA SER A 38 -9.81 7.47 -7.39
C SER A 38 -8.45 8.05 -7.74
N LEU A 39 -8.05 7.87 -8.99
CA LEU A 39 -6.80 8.40 -9.53
C LEU A 39 -7.06 9.74 -10.19
N TRP A 40 -6.48 10.78 -9.61
CA TRP A 40 -6.54 12.14 -10.10
C TRP A 40 -5.23 12.48 -10.79
N ARG A 41 -5.33 13.24 -11.88
CA ARG A 41 -4.22 13.92 -12.53
C ARG A 41 -4.62 15.36 -12.75
N ASP A 42 -3.82 16.29 -12.24
CA ASP A 42 -4.18 17.70 -12.17
C ASP A 42 -5.51 17.86 -11.42
N ASN A 43 -6.59 18.21 -12.15
CA ASN A 43 -7.95 18.31 -11.62
C ASN A 43 -8.93 17.34 -12.30
N LEU A 44 -8.43 16.33 -13.01
CA LEU A 44 -9.23 15.35 -13.74
C LEU A 44 -9.18 13.99 -13.06
N CYS A 45 -10.36 13.42 -12.80
CA CYS A 45 -10.47 12.02 -12.39
C CYS A 45 -10.22 11.13 -13.62
N THR A 46 -9.12 10.41 -13.61
CA THR A 46 -8.68 9.51 -14.70
C THR A 46 -9.15 8.07 -14.51
N GLY A 47 -9.56 7.71 -13.30
CA GLY A 47 -10.06 6.38 -13.00
C GLY A 47 -10.61 6.29 -11.58
N SER A 48 -11.55 5.37 -11.37
CA SER A 48 -12.06 5.04 -10.05
C SER A 48 -12.26 3.54 -9.91
N PHE A 49 -11.95 3.04 -8.72
CA PHE A 49 -12.13 1.67 -8.32
C PHE A 49 -12.98 1.64 -7.05
N ARG A 50 -14.02 0.82 -7.03
CA ARG A 50 -14.92 0.67 -5.89
C ARG A 50 -14.65 -0.67 -5.26
N LEU A 51 -14.47 -0.65 -3.95
CA LEU A 51 -14.18 -1.81 -3.13
C LEU A 51 -15.20 -1.85 -2.01
N ALA A 52 -15.77 -3.02 -1.71
CA ALA A 52 -16.58 -3.16 -0.51
C ALA A 52 -15.68 -3.04 0.74
N VAL A 53 -16.23 -2.57 1.87
CA VAL A 53 -15.45 -2.33 3.09
C VAL A 53 -14.83 -3.63 3.64
N ASP A 54 -15.50 -4.77 3.45
CA ASP A 54 -15.05 -6.10 3.84
C ASP A 54 -13.93 -6.66 2.93
N GLU A 55 -13.76 -6.13 1.73
CA GLU A 55 -12.65 -6.47 0.82
C GLU A 55 -11.39 -5.61 1.08
N VAL A 56 -11.48 -4.55 1.90
CA VAL A 56 -10.33 -3.69 2.25
C VAL A 56 -9.18 -4.48 2.89
N PRO A 57 -9.41 -5.40 3.85
CA PRO A 57 -8.34 -6.22 4.43
C PRO A 57 -7.57 -7.01 3.37
N ASP A 58 -8.26 -7.60 2.40
CA ASP A 58 -7.62 -8.38 1.32
C ASP A 58 -6.71 -7.49 0.46
N LEU A 59 -7.13 -6.26 0.17
CA LEU A 59 -6.30 -5.28 -0.53
C LEU A 59 -5.04 -4.92 0.27
N ILE A 60 -5.18 -4.74 1.59
CA ILE A 60 -4.04 -4.45 2.48
C ILE A 60 -3.04 -5.62 2.48
N ASP A 61 -3.53 -6.86 2.58
CA ASP A 61 -2.68 -8.05 2.57
C ASP A 61 -1.95 -8.22 1.23
N LEU A 62 -2.62 -7.92 0.11
CA LEU A 62 -2.00 -7.92 -1.21
C LEU A 62 -0.87 -6.89 -1.31
N LEU A 63 -1.09 -5.67 -0.82
CA LEU A 63 -0.07 -4.62 -0.78
C LEU A 63 1.11 -5.02 0.12
N ARG A 64 0.83 -5.58 1.30
CA ARG A 64 1.85 -6.06 2.24
C ARG A 64 2.69 -7.18 1.63
N ALA A 65 2.06 -8.18 1.02
CA ALA A 65 2.77 -9.28 0.37
C ALA A 65 3.69 -8.79 -0.77
N GLY A 66 3.26 -7.76 -1.52
CA GLY A 66 4.11 -7.11 -2.53
C GLY A 66 5.32 -6.40 -1.93
N LEU A 67 5.11 -5.73 -0.78
CA LEU A 67 6.18 -5.07 -0.02
C LEU A 67 7.23 -6.07 0.46
N ASP A 68 6.79 -7.15 1.11
CA ASP A 68 7.67 -8.20 1.64
C ASP A 68 8.53 -8.83 0.53
N LYS A 69 7.93 -9.13 -0.63
CA LYS A 69 8.66 -9.63 -1.81
C LYS A 69 9.70 -8.63 -2.33
N SER A 70 9.36 -7.34 -2.34
CA SER A 70 10.28 -6.29 -2.79
C SER A 70 11.49 -6.18 -1.86
N PHE A 71 11.28 -6.25 -0.54
CA PHE A 71 12.39 -6.27 0.43
C PHE A 71 13.23 -7.54 0.37
N ALA A 72 12.61 -8.71 0.19
CA ALA A 72 13.35 -9.96 -0.01
C ALA A 72 14.22 -9.95 -1.27
N SER A 73 13.80 -9.22 -2.32
CA SER A 73 14.61 -9.03 -3.52
C SER A 73 15.79 -8.08 -3.30
N ILE A 74 15.64 -7.08 -2.43
CA ILE A 74 16.72 -6.13 -2.09
C ILE A 74 17.73 -6.80 -1.16
N TYR A 75 17.24 -7.60 -0.21
CA TYR A 75 18.03 -8.43 0.68
C TYR A 75 18.15 -9.84 0.10
N ARG A 76 18.76 -9.98 -1.08
CA ARG A 76 19.26 -11.29 -1.50
C ARG A 76 20.43 -11.60 -0.57
N PRO A 77 20.36 -12.59 0.32
CA PRO A 77 21.53 -12.97 1.11
C PRO A 77 22.58 -13.44 0.12
N ASP A 78 23.77 -12.86 0.18
CA ASP A 78 24.88 -13.33 -0.64
C ASP A 78 25.08 -14.82 -0.27
N PRO A 79 25.07 -15.76 -1.23
CA PRO A 79 25.29 -17.17 -0.94
C PRO A 79 26.70 -17.44 -0.37
N HIS A 80 27.56 -16.42 -0.30
CA HIS A 80 28.87 -16.45 0.33
C HIS A 80 28.88 -16.04 1.82
N ASP A 81 27.76 -15.58 2.39
CA ASP A 81 27.65 -15.20 3.81
C ASP A 81 27.42 -16.41 4.75
N THR A 82 27.51 -17.63 4.24
CA THR A 82 27.28 -18.87 5.03
C THR A 82 28.57 -19.50 5.57
N LEU A 83 29.61 -18.71 5.84
CA LEU A 83 30.88 -19.23 6.35
C LEU A 83 31.45 -18.34 7.47
N ASP A 84 30.88 -18.43 8.68
CA ASP A 84 31.72 -18.39 9.90
C ASP A 84 31.09 -18.95 11.21
N ASP A 85 30.04 -19.78 11.16
CA ASP A 85 29.44 -20.32 12.40
C ASP A 85 30.11 -21.61 12.94
N THR A 86 31.29 -21.98 12.41
CA THR A 86 32.06 -23.14 12.93
C THR A 86 33.14 -22.74 13.94
N ALA A 87 33.32 -21.44 14.20
CA ALA A 87 34.36 -20.92 15.10
C ALA A 87 33.87 -20.56 16.52
N VAL A 88 32.87 -21.26 17.07
CA VAL A 88 32.58 -21.22 18.52
C VAL A 88 32.58 -22.63 19.08
N ARG A 89 33.78 -23.21 19.23
CA ARG A 89 33.99 -24.34 20.17
C ARG A 89 34.61 -23.76 21.44
N PRO A 90 34.02 -23.95 22.63
CA PRO A 90 34.65 -23.52 23.87
C PRO A 90 35.88 -24.39 24.12
N ARG A 91 37.05 -23.77 24.25
CA ARG A 91 38.29 -24.42 24.67
C ARG A 91 38.20 -24.65 26.18
N VAL A 92 37.89 -25.87 26.60
CA VAL A 92 37.97 -26.30 28.00
C VAL A 92 39.44 -26.29 28.43
N SER A 93 39.74 -25.72 29.60
CA SER A 93 40.98 -25.94 30.37
C SER A 93 40.64 -25.86 31.84
#